data_AF-A0A3D1PA83-F1
#
_entry.id   AF-A0A3D1PA83-F1
#
_cell.length_a   1.000
_cell.length_b   1.000
_cell.length_c   1.000
_cell.angle_alpha   90.00
_cell.angle_beta   90.00
_cell.angle_gamma   90.00
#
_symmetry.space_group_name_H-M   'P 1'
#
loop_
_entity.id
_entity.type
_entity.pdbx_description
1 polymer ?
#
loop_
_entity_poly.entity_id
_entity_poly.type
_entity_poly.pdbx_seq_one_letter_code
_entity_poly.pdbx_strand_id
1 'polypeptide(L)'
;ETPKPSETTSAKPLPPGTYKARVNWSQGLSLRGEPNTQAERVGGLEYNQQVIVLEESADKNWQKVRLADGELEGWIKAGNIERIQQ
;
A
#
# COMPACT_ATOMS: atom_id res chain seq x y z
N GLU A 1 16.12 29.09 19.49
CA GLU A 1 16.46 27.70 19.10
C GLU A 1 15.39 27.17 18.17
N THR A 2 15.75 26.75 16.96
CA THR A 2 15.17 25.57 16.31
C THR A 2 16.03 25.20 15.10
N PRO A 3 16.82 24.11 15.15
CA PRO A 3 17.29 23.47 13.94
C PRO A 3 16.30 22.35 13.57
N LYS A 4 15.75 22.36 12.36
CA LYS A 4 15.64 21.11 11.61
C LYS A 4 15.58 21.38 10.11
N PRO A 5 16.67 21.10 9.37
CA PRO A 5 16.60 21.04 7.93
C PRO A 5 15.73 19.83 7.56
N SER A 6 14.66 20.03 6.80
CA SER A 6 14.00 18.92 6.11
C SER A 6 14.15 19.17 4.62
N GLU A 7 15.15 18.49 4.11
CA GLU A 7 15.57 18.43 2.73
C GLU A 7 14.40 18.04 1.82
N THR A 8 14.32 18.78 0.73
CA THR A 8 13.62 18.46 -0.51
C THR A 8 14.01 17.07 -1.00
N THR A 9 13.16 16.07 -0.78
CA THR A 9 12.99 14.91 -1.66
C THR A 9 11.54 14.47 -1.54
N SER A 10 10.81 14.41 -2.65
CA SER A 10 9.37 14.13 -2.78
C SER A 10 8.95 12.70 -2.38
N ALA A 11 9.37 12.22 -1.22
CA ALA A 11 8.78 11.05 -0.58
C ALA A 11 7.71 11.56 0.39
N LYS A 12 6.45 11.50 -0.02
CA LYS A 12 5.32 11.83 0.86
C LYS A 12 5.49 11.08 2.18
N PRO A 13 5.51 11.75 3.35
CA PRO A 13 5.76 11.09 4.61
C PRO A 13 4.73 9.98 4.79
N LEU A 14 5.22 8.74 4.91
CA LEU A 14 4.38 7.59 5.15
C LEU A 14 3.66 7.80 6.49
N PRO A 15 2.34 7.61 6.57
CA PRO A 15 1.59 7.72 7.82
C PRO A 15 2.22 6.88 8.94
N PRO A 16 2.25 7.37 10.20
CA PRO A 16 2.67 6.53 11.32
C PRO A 16 1.76 5.30 11.39
N GLY A 17 2.36 4.10 11.31
CA GLY A 17 1.61 2.83 11.22
C GLY A 17 1.74 2.11 9.87
N THR A 18 2.41 2.69 8.88
CA THR A 18 2.70 1.98 7.63
C THR A 18 3.65 0.81 7.85
N TYR A 19 3.47 -0.28 7.12
CA TYR A 19 4.38 -1.42 7.14
C TYR A 19 4.58 -1.98 5.73
N LYS A 20 5.76 -2.56 5.49
CA LYS A 20 6.03 -3.28 4.25
C LYS A 20 5.32 -4.63 4.26
N ALA A 21 4.73 -4.99 3.14
CA ALA A 21 4.09 -6.27 2.91
C ALA A 21 4.44 -6.80 1.52
N ARG A 22 4.27 -8.11 1.33
CA ARG A 22 4.38 -8.76 0.03
C ARG A 22 3.07 -9.43 -0.32
N VAL A 23 2.73 -9.47 -1.60
CA VAL A 23 1.57 -10.22 -2.07
C VAL A 23 1.86 -11.71 -1.94
N ASN A 24 1.06 -12.43 -1.14
CA ASN A 24 1.18 -13.88 -0.99
C ASN A 24 0.17 -14.65 -1.88
N TRP A 25 -0.70 -13.92 -2.60
CA TRP A 25 -1.68 -14.52 -3.50
C TRP A 25 -1.09 -14.80 -4.89
N SER A 26 -1.11 -16.06 -5.30
CA SER A 26 -0.48 -16.52 -6.55
C SER A 26 -1.08 -15.93 -7.82
N GLN A 27 -2.37 -15.57 -7.82
CA GLN A 27 -3.01 -14.91 -8.97
C GLN A 27 -2.77 -13.39 -9.01
N GLY A 28 -2.07 -12.84 -8.01
CA GLY A 28 -1.92 -11.41 -7.83
C GLY A 28 -3.17 -10.71 -7.27
N LEU A 29 -3.05 -9.42 -7.01
CA LEU A 29 -4.14 -8.59 -6.49
C LEU A 29 -4.53 -7.50 -7.46
N SER A 30 -5.79 -7.10 -7.38
CA SER A 30 -6.29 -5.95 -8.11
C SER A 30 -6.21 -4.73 -7.23
N LEU A 31 -5.48 -3.73 -7.70
CA LEU A 31 -5.39 -2.43 -7.07
C LEU A 31 -6.57 -1.59 -7.58
N ARG A 32 -7.39 -1.11 -6.66
CA ARG A 32 -8.61 -0.34 -6.98
C ARG A 32 -8.51 1.09 -6.48
N GLY A 33 -9.25 1.99 -7.13
CA GLY A 33 -9.30 3.40 -6.71
C GLY A 33 -9.92 3.59 -5.32
N GLU A 34 -10.84 2.70 -4.94
CA GLU A 34 -11.62 2.78 -3.70
C GLU A 34 -11.68 1.41 -2.99
N PRO A 35 -11.95 1.38 -1.66
CA PRO A 35 -12.08 0.15 -0.87
C PRO A 35 -13.42 -0.56 -1.13
N ASN A 36 -13.71 -0.85 -2.40
CA ASN A 36 -14.92 -1.56 -2.78
C ASN A 36 -14.70 -2.43 -4.04
N THR A 37 -15.49 -3.49 -4.18
CA THR A 37 -15.34 -4.46 -5.27
C THR A 37 -15.86 -3.95 -6.62
N GLN A 38 -16.64 -2.87 -6.61
CA GLN A 38 -17.22 -2.23 -7.80
C GLN A 38 -16.32 -1.12 -8.37
N ALA A 39 -15.31 -0.69 -7.62
CA ALA A 39 -14.45 0.42 -7.98
C ALA A 39 -13.58 0.06 -9.18
N GLU A 40 -13.23 1.08 -9.96
CA GLU A 40 -12.35 0.88 -11.09
C GLU A 40 -10.99 0.30 -10.65
N ARG A 41 -10.48 -0.63 -11.45
CA ARG A 41 -9.16 -1.21 -11.28
C ARG A 41 -8.13 -0.23 -11.83
N VAL A 42 -7.41 0.44 -10.93
CA VAL A 42 -6.32 1.37 -11.28
C VAL A 42 -5.00 0.63 -11.54
N GLY A 43 -4.89 -0.63 -11.13
CA GLY A 43 -3.71 -1.45 -11.40
C GLY A 43 -3.79 -2.89 -10.88
N GLY A 44 -2.66 -3.57 -10.90
CA GLY A 44 -2.52 -4.92 -10.37
C GLY A 44 -1.20 -5.09 -9.64
N LEU A 45 -1.20 -5.95 -8.63
CA LEU A 45 0.00 -6.41 -7.94
C LEU A 45 0.23 -7.87 -8.30
N GLU A 46 1.45 -8.23 -8.62
CA GLU A 46 1.81 -9.61 -8.93
C GLU A 46 2.12 -10.40 -7.65
N TYR A 47 2.19 -11.73 -7.76
CA TYR A 47 2.65 -12.57 -6.66
C TYR A 47 4.08 -12.21 -6.25
N ASN A 48 4.36 -12.19 -4.94
CA ASN A 48 5.61 -11.68 -4.33
C ASN A 48 5.92 -10.20 -4.55
N GLN A 49 5.04 -9.43 -5.22
CA GLN A 49 5.24 -8.00 -5.36
C GLN A 49 5.27 -7.33 -3.97
N GLN A 50 6.27 -6.48 -3.75
CA GLN A 50 6.41 -5.72 -2.52
C GLN A 50 5.58 -4.44 -2.57
N VAL A 51 4.88 -4.19 -1.48
CA VAL A 51 4.03 -3.01 -1.28
C VAL A 51 4.19 -2.45 0.11
N ILE A 52 3.80 -1.19 0.28
CA ILE A 52 3.78 -0.51 1.56
C ILE A 52 2.31 -0.29 1.91
N VAL A 53 1.85 -0.91 3.00
CA VAL A 53 0.50 -0.69 3.52
C VAL A 53 0.48 0.66 4.21
N LEU A 54 -0.38 1.55 3.71
CA LEU A 54 -0.54 2.91 4.19
C LEU A 54 -1.63 3.01 5.24
N GLU A 55 -2.75 2.35 4.97
CA GLU A 55 -3.98 2.44 5.76
C GLU A 55 -4.83 1.19 5.59
N GLU A 56 -5.71 0.92 6.53
CA GLU A 56 -6.73 -0.12 6.45
C GLU A 56 -8.11 0.53 6.50
N SER A 57 -9.05 0.01 5.72
CA SER A 57 -10.42 0.51 5.71
C SER A 57 -11.11 0.20 7.03
N ALA A 58 -12.12 1.00 7.39
CA ALA A 58 -12.84 0.86 8.67
C ALA A 58 -13.45 -0.53 8.88
N ASP A 59 -13.86 -1.19 7.78
CA ASP A 59 -14.42 -2.53 7.75
C ASP A 59 -13.35 -3.65 7.71
N LYS A 60 -12.06 -3.30 7.65
CA LYS A 60 -10.90 -4.21 7.60
C LYS A 60 -10.89 -5.19 6.42
N ASN A 61 -11.79 -5.05 5.44
CA ASN A 61 -11.76 -5.87 4.22
C ASN A 61 -10.81 -5.32 3.16
N TRP A 62 -10.34 -4.08 3.33
CA TRP A 62 -9.50 -3.38 2.36
C TRP A 62 -8.29 -2.74 3.02
N GLN A 63 -7.18 -2.74 2.30
CA GLN A 63 -5.94 -2.12 2.72
C GLN A 63 -5.44 -1.23 1.60
N LYS A 64 -5.18 0.04 1.91
CA LYS A 64 -4.57 0.98 0.99
C LYS A 64 -3.09 0.71 0.96
N VAL A 65 -2.57 0.43 -0.22
CA VAL A 65 -1.17 0.10 -0.43
C VAL A 65 -0.57 0.98 -1.51
N ARG A 66 0.74 1.20 -1.40
CA ARG A 66 1.58 1.83 -2.40
C ARG A 66 2.59 0.82 -2.94
N LEU A 67 2.87 0.83 -4.24
CA LEU A 67 4.00 0.08 -4.78
C LEU A 67 5.31 0.56 -4.17
N ALA A 68 6.18 -0.37 -3.74
CA ALA A 68 7.49 -0.01 -3.21
C ALA A 68 8.38 0.68 -4.27
N ASP A 69 8.23 0.27 -5.53
CA ASP A 69 9.02 0.74 -6.67
C ASP A 69 8.39 1.95 -7.39
N GLY A 70 7.34 2.57 -6.84
CA GLY A 70 6.64 3.65 -7.54
C GLY A 70 5.68 4.49 -6.71
N GLU A 71 4.84 5.22 -7.42
CA GLU A 71 3.83 6.12 -6.84
C GLU A 71 2.40 5.61 -6.99
N LEU A 72 2.22 4.43 -7.62
CA LEU A 72 0.90 3.85 -7.77
C LEU A 72 0.38 3.41 -6.41
N GLU A 73 -0.76 3.99 -6.04
CA GLU A 73 -1.48 3.75 -4.81
C GLU A 73 -2.89 3.25 -5.12
N GLY A 74 -3.40 2.38 -4.26
CA GLY A 74 -4.80 2.00 -4.30
C GLY A 74 -5.15 0.95 -3.26
N TRP A 75 -6.38 0.48 -3.33
CA TRP A 75 -6.97 -0.43 -2.38
C TRP A 75 -6.91 -1.85 -2.87
N ILE A 76 -6.44 -2.74 -2.02
CA ILE A 76 -6.47 -4.19 -2.24
C ILE A 76 -7.35 -4.86 -1.18
N LYS A 77 -7.84 -6.05 -1.51
CA LYS A 77 -8.57 -6.88 -0.55
C LYS A 77 -7.62 -7.38 0.53
N ALA A 78 -7.96 -7.12 1.79
CA ALA A 78 -7.22 -7.58 2.95
C ALA A 78 -7.10 -9.10 2.99
N GLY A 79 -6.07 -9.59 3.67
CA GLY A 79 -5.82 -11.03 3.86
C GLY A 79 -5.08 -11.71 2.72
N ASN A 80 -4.68 -10.97 1.68
CA ASN A 80 -3.93 -11.49 0.53
C ASN A 80 -2.50 -10.91 0.44
N ILE A 81 -2.04 -10.34 1.54
CA ILE A 81 -0.68 -9.83 1.71
C ILE A 81 -0.11 -10.36 3.02
N GLU A 82 1.20 -10.54 3.02
CA GLU A 82 1.97 -10.93 4.20
C GLU A 82 2.88 -9.78 4.61
N ARG A 83 2.77 -9.35 5.87
CA ARG A 83 3.68 -8.33 6.42
C ARG A 83 5.11 -8.88 6.42
N ILE A 84 6.01 -8.15 5.77
CA ILE A 84 7.44 -8.42 5.82
C ILE A 84 8.04 -7.47 6.86
N GLN A 85 8.15 -7.93 8.11
CA GLN A 85 8.93 -7.20 9.11
C GLN A 85 10.41 -7.31 8.73
N GLN A 86 11.11 -6.17 8.72
CA GLN A 86 12.57 -6.14 8.77
C GLN A 86 13.01 -6.18 10.23
#